data_AF-A0A7S2AMP0-F1
#
_entry.id   AF-A0A7S2AMP0-F1
#
_cell.length_a   1.000
_cell.length_b   1.000
_cell.length_c   1.000
_cell.angle_alpha   90.00
_cell.angle_beta   90.00
_cell.angle_gamma   90.00
#
_symmetry.space_group_name_H-M   'P 1'
#
loop_
_entity.id
_entity.type
_entity.pdbx_description
1 polymer ?
#
loop_
_entity_poly.entity_id
_entity_poly.type
_entity_poly.pdbx_seq_one_letter_code
_entity_poly.pdbx_strand_id
1 'polypeptide(L)'
;RNVVSSTLVELKALAACELCLNRIDAPTTVPTCGHTFCRACILDKLEGVGVVESKCPACGLKVWKKDLIYNRKRSVISDAVWSLAERFLDEDDVEGEEGEEEEEEEEQEQEQEQEQEQE
;
A
#
# COMPACT_ATOMS: atom_id res chain seq x y z
N ARG A 1 1.55 19.08 -10.94
CA ARG A 1 1.98 17.66 -10.98
C ARG A 1 3.46 17.57 -10.62
N ASN A 2 3.78 17.29 -9.36
CA ASN A 2 5.17 17.17 -8.90
C ASN A 2 5.73 15.80 -9.37
N VAL A 3 6.69 15.82 -10.29
CA VAL A 3 7.29 14.60 -10.87
C VAL A 3 7.94 13.71 -9.81
N VAL A 4 8.47 14.32 -8.73
CA VAL A 4 9.10 13.58 -7.62
C VAL A 4 8.06 12.77 -6.85
N SER A 5 6.90 13.35 -6.56
CA SER A 5 5.81 12.68 -5.85
C SER A 5 5.29 11.47 -6.64
N SER A 6 4.94 11.64 -7.92
CA SER A 6 4.49 10.54 -8.79
C SER A 6 5.51 9.39 -8.86
N THR A 7 6.80 9.71 -8.98
CA THR A 7 7.86 8.70 -9.05
C THR A 7 8.01 7.95 -7.73
N LEU A 8 7.88 8.64 -6.59
CA LEU A 8 7.95 8.00 -5.27
C LEU A 8 6.76 7.06 -5.01
N VAL A 9 5.57 7.40 -5.49
CA VAL A 9 4.39 6.50 -5.43
C VAL A 9 4.68 5.20 -6.18
N GLU A 10 5.20 5.28 -7.41
CA GLU A 10 5.57 4.12 -8.21
C GLU A 10 6.68 3.28 -7.54
N LEU A 11 7.72 3.94 -7.01
CA LEU A 11 8.80 3.26 -6.29
C LEU A 11 8.30 2.58 -5.01
N LYS A 12 7.39 3.21 -4.25
CA LYS A 12 6.79 2.63 -3.05
C LYS A 12 6.01 1.35 -3.39
N ALA A 13 5.25 1.36 -4.48
CA ALA A 13 4.55 0.17 -4.96
C ALA A 13 5.54 -0.96 -5.35
N LEU A 14 6.65 -0.64 -6.03
CA LEU A 14 7.70 -1.61 -6.34
C LEU A 14 8.44 -2.15 -5.11
N ALA A 15 8.53 -1.35 -4.04
CA ALA A 15 9.13 -1.72 -2.77
C ALA A 15 8.18 -2.46 -1.82
N ALA A 16 6.87 -2.44 -2.09
CA ALA A 16 5.86 -3.05 -1.23
C ALA A 16 5.81 -4.58 -1.35
N CYS A 17 5.20 -5.22 -0.35
CA CYS A 17 4.83 -6.62 -0.44
C CYS A 17 3.52 -6.78 -1.25
N GLU A 18 3.54 -7.64 -2.25
CA GLU A 18 2.35 -7.92 -3.09
C GLU A 18 1.18 -8.59 -2.33
N LEU A 19 1.41 -9.11 -1.12
CA LEU A 19 0.37 -9.79 -0.32
C LEU A 19 -0.34 -8.86 0.66
N CYS A 20 0.40 -7.99 1.35
CA CYS A 20 -0.18 -7.06 2.32
C CYS A 20 -0.24 -5.62 1.83
N LEU A 21 0.32 -5.33 0.65
CA LEU A 21 0.40 -4.00 0.02
C LEU A 21 1.08 -2.92 0.87
N ASN A 22 1.81 -3.35 1.91
CA ASN A 22 2.53 -2.52 2.85
C ASN A 22 4.04 -2.71 2.69
N ARG A 23 4.83 -2.04 3.55
CA ARG A 23 6.30 -2.18 3.57
C ARG A 23 6.67 -3.64 3.67
N ILE A 24 7.63 -4.07 2.86
CA ILE A 24 8.05 -5.46 2.87
C ILE A 24 8.98 -5.75 4.05
N ASP A 25 8.42 -6.28 5.14
CA ASP A 25 9.18 -6.64 6.34
C ASP A 25 9.76 -8.06 6.23
N ALA A 26 11.05 -8.18 6.53
CA ALA A 26 11.83 -9.42 6.36
C ALA A 26 11.64 -10.06 4.95
N PRO A 27 11.96 -9.34 3.87
CA PRO A 27 11.67 -9.77 2.50
C PRO A 27 12.23 -11.15 2.20
N THR A 28 11.35 -12.03 1.76
CA THR A 28 11.61 -13.45 1.56
C THR A 28 11.28 -13.81 0.11
N THR A 29 12.31 -14.21 -0.64
CA THR A 29 12.25 -14.50 -2.07
C THR A 29 12.06 -15.99 -2.33
N VAL A 30 11.17 -16.32 -3.27
CA VAL A 30 11.00 -17.66 -3.83
C VAL A 30 12.06 -17.88 -4.93
N PRO A 31 13.03 -18.79 -4.77
CA PRO A 31 14.16 -18.89 -5.70
C PRO A 31 13.78 -19.35 -7.12
N THR A 32 12.72 -20.15 -7.24
CA THR A 32 12.27 -20.71 -8.52
C THR A 32 11.62 -19.67 -9.43
N CYS A 33 11.12 -18.55 -8.88
CA CYS A 33 10.40 -17.53 -9.66
C CYS A 33 10.79 -16.08 -9.35
N GLY A 34 11.58 -15.80 -8.31
CA GLY A 34 12.06 -14.46 -7.97
C GLY A 34 11.08 -13.55 -7.21
N HIS A 35 9.78 -13.88 -7.15
CA HIS A 35 8.81 -13.14 -6.34
C HIS A 35 9.22 -13.06 -4.87
N THR A 36 8.99 -11.90 -4.26
CA THR A 36 9.46 -11.57 -2.90
C THR A 36 8.33 -10.98 -2.09
N PHE A 37 8.13 -11.49 -0.86
CA PHE A 37 7.03 -11.09 0.02
C PHE A 37 7.55 -10.86 1.45
N CYS A 38 6.73 -10.31 2.34
CA CYS A 38 7.05 -10.34 3.76
C CYS A 38 7.18 -11.80 4.22
N ARG A 39 8.08 -12.06 5.16
CA ARG A 39 8.25 -13.41 5.71
C ARG A 39 6.94 -13.97 6.27
N ALA A 40 6.24 -13.18 7.07
CA ALA A 40 4.95 -13.60 7.65
C ALA A 40 3.93 -13.91 6.53
N CYS A 41 3.76 -12.97 5.59
CA CYS A 41 2.77 -13.10 4.52
C CYS A 41 2.97 -14.35 3.64
N ILE A 42 4.20 -14.69 3.25
CA ILE A 42 4.41 -15.91 2.46
C ILE A 42 4.20 -17.18 3.31
N LEU A 43 4.60 -17.18 4.58
CA LEU A 43 4.41 -18.35 5.45
C LEU A 43 2.92 -18.62 5.68
N ASP A 44 2.10 -17.59 5.88
CA ASP A 44 0.65 -17.72 6.02
C ASP A 44 -0.04 -18.31 4.77
N LYS A 45 0.60 -18.23 3.60
CA LYS A 45 0.10 -18.85 2.35
C LYS A 45 0.63 -20.26 2.12
N LEU A 46 1.79 -20.61 2.69
CA LEU A 46 2.40 -21.93 2.51
C LEU A 46 2.08 -22.91 3.64
N GLU A 47 1.60 -22.41 4.78
CA GLU A 47 1.29 -23.18 5.98
C GLU A 47 -0.13 -22.85 6.47
N GLY A 48 -0.75 -23.80 7.17
CA GLY A 48 -2.09 -23.62 7.74
C GLY A 48 -3.01 -24.80 7.46
N VAL A 49 -4.14 -24.82 8.17
CA VAL A 49 -5.16 -25.86 8.01
C VAL A 49 -5.79 -25.72 6.62
N GLY A 50 -5.71 -26.78 5.82
CA GLY A 50 -6.27 -26.80 4.46
C GLY A 50 -5.28 -26.42 3.34
N VAL A 51 -4.01 -26.14 3.66
CA VAL A 51 -2.99 -25.95 2.61
C VAL A 51 -2.55 -27.32 2.07
N VAL A 52 -2.99 -27.64 0.85
CA VAL A 52 -2.73 -28.93 0.19
C VAL A 52 -1.49 -28.88 -0.71
N GLU A 53 -1.16 -27.71 -1.26
CA GLU A 53 0.00 -27.51 -2.12
C GLU A 53 0.72 -26.19 -1.80
N SER A 54 2.02 -26.28 -1.55
CA SER A 54 2.88 -25.10 -1.35
C SER A 54 3.24 -24.49 -2.71
N LYS A 55 2.54 -23.42 -3.08
CA LYS A 55 2.71 -22.69 -4.35
C LYS A 55 2.98 -21.21 -4.08
N CYS A 56 3.76 -20.58 -4.96
CA CYS A 56 3.99 -19.14 -4.94
C CYS A 56 2.65 -18.41 -5.12
N PRO A 57 2.26 -17.50 -4.21
CA PRO A 57 0.99 -16.80 -4.31
C PRO A 57 0.83 -15.91 -5.56
N ALA A 58 1.93 -15.43 -6.12
CA ALA A 58 1.91 -14.56 -7.30
C ALA A 58 1.77 -15.31 -8.64
N CYS A 59 2.43 -16.47 -8.78
CA CYS A 59 2.52 -17.16 -10.07
C CYS A 59 2.15 -18.66 -10.04
N GLY A 60 1.83 -19.22 -8.88
CA GLY A 60 1.40 -20.61 -8.73
C GLY A 60 2.50 -21.68 -8.87
N LEU A 61 3.76 -21.29 -9.11
CA LEU A 61 4.87 -22.24 -9.16
C LEU A 61 5.11 -22.91 -7.81
N LYS A 62 5.45 -24.21 -7.81
CA LYS A 62 5.72 -24.96 -6.58
C LYS A 62 6.89 -24.34 -5.82
N VAL A 63 6.75 -24.27 -4.50
CA VAL A 63 7.74 -23.70 -3.58
C VAL A 63 7.73 -24.51 -2.29
N TRP A 64 8.89 -24.67 -1.67
CA TRP A 64 8.99 -25.24 -0.33
C TRP A 64 9.49 -24.17 0.66
N LYS A 65 8.87 -24.13 1.84
CA LYS A 65 9.23 -23.17 2.90
C LYS A 65 10.72 -23.13 3.21
N LYS A 66 11.37 -24.30 3.26
CA LYS A 66 12.79 -24.43 3.56
C LYS A 66 13.71 -23.79 2.52
N ASP A 67 13.22 -23.62 1.29
CA ASP A 67 14.00 -23.08 0.18
C ASP A 67 13.80 -21.57 0.02
N LEU A 68 12.94 -20.96 0.85
CA LEU A 68 12.76 -19.52 0.86
C LEU A 68 14.03 -18.80 1.33
N ILE A 69 14.43 -17.75 0.61
CA ILE A 69 15.68 -17.03 0.87
C ILE A 69 15.37 -15.62 1.36
N TYR A 70 15.98 -15.22 2.48
CA TYR A 70 15.92 -13.82 2.92
C TYR A 70 16.70 -12.90 1.97
N ASN A 71 16.05 -11.85 1.50
CA ASN A 71 16.62 -10.90 0.54
C ASN A 71 17.00 -9.59 1.21
N ARG A 72 18.21 -9.55 1.80
CA ARG A 72 18.75 -8.37 2.48
C ARG A 72 18.74 -7.11 1.60
N LYS A 73 19.02 -7.24 0.29
CA LYS A 73 19.04 -6.09 -0.62
C LYS A 73 17.66 -5.48 -0.77
N ARG A 74 16.62 -6.31 -0.90
CA ARG A 74 15.24 -5.84 -0.96
C ARG A 74 14.80 -5.16 0.33
N SER A 75 15.31 -5.60 1.50
CA SER A 75 15.04 -4.93 2.79
C SER A 75 15.57 -3.50 2.78
N VAL A 76 16.87 -3.35 2.48
CA VAL A 76 17.52 -2.02 2.46
C VAL A 76 16.85 -1.08 1.45
N ILE A 77 16.50 -1.59 0.26
CA ILE A 77 15.79 -0.80 -0.75
C ILE A 77 14.41 -0.37 -0.25
N SER A 78 13.65 -1.31 0.34
CA SER A 78 12.32 -0.99 0.86
C SER A 78 12.37 0.06 1.97
N ASP A 79 13.32 -0.07 2.90
CA ASP A 79 13.48 0.90 3.99
C ASP A 79 13.81 2.29 3.45
N ALA A 80 14.75 2.37 2.49
CA ALA A 80 15.12 3.64 1.87
C ALA A 80 13.94 4.28 1.11
N VAL A 81 13.18 3.49 0.35
CA VAL A 81 12.01 3.99 -0.38
C VAL A 81 10.91 4.46 0.57
N TRP A 82 10.61 3.70 1.63
CA TRP A 82 9.62 4.10 2.64
C TRP A 82 10.02 5.40 3.34
N SER A 83 11.27 5.51 3.80
CA SER A 83 11.76 6.73 4.45
C SER A 83 11.82 7.94 3.51
N LEU A 84 11.93 7.75 2.19
CA LEU A 84 11.81 8.84 1.23
C LEU A 84 10.34 9.20 1.02
N ALA A 85 9.47 8.22 0.82
CA ALA A 85 8.04 8.44 0.67
C ALA A 85 7.46 9.23 1.86
N GLU A 86 7.76 8.84 3.10
CA GLU A 86 7.29 9.54 4.31
C GLU A 86 7.77 11.00 4.42
N ARG A 87 8.81 11.41 3.68
CA ARG A 87 9.35 12.78 3.70
C ARG A 87 8.79 13.68 2.61
N PHE A 88 8.18 13.10 1.59
CA PHE A 88 7.84 13.78 0.34
C PHE A 88 6.42 13.50 -0.15
N LEU A 89 5.78 12.45 0.37
CA LEU A 89 4.36 12.15 0.24
C LEU A 89 3.75 12.46 1.60
N ASP A 90 3.50 13.74 1.85
CA ASP A 90 2.69 14.14 3.00
C ASP A 90 1.26 13.63 2.78
N GLU A 91 0.61 13.13 3.83
CA GLU A 91 -0.79 12.67 3.81
C GLU A 91 -1.78 13.86 3.63
N ASP A 92 -1.27 15.09 3.67
CA ASP A 92 -2.03 16.35 3.57
C ASP A 92 -2.54 16.71 2.15
N ASP A 93 -2.31 15.86 1.13
CA ASP A 93 -2.89 16.04 -0.23
C ASP A 93 -4.22 15.28 -0.39
N VAL A 94 -4.87 14.87 0.71
CA VAL A 94 -6.15 14.11 0.72
C VAL A 94 -7.31 14.83 1.42
N GLU A 95 -7.09 15.88 2.21
CA GLU A 95 -8.20 16.62 2.84
C GLU A 95 -8.39 17.98 2.17
N GLY A 96 -9.06 17.98 1.01
CA GLY A 96 -9.46 19.21 0.31
C GLY A 96 -10.81 19.15 -0.39
N GLU A 97 -11.46 17.98 -0.47
CA GLU A 97 -12.76 17.86 -1.15
C GLU A 97 -13.95 17.74 -0.18
N GLU A 98 -13.77 17.21 1.05
CA GLU A 98 -14.90 17.03 1.99
C GLU A 98 -15.33 18.33 2.71
N GLY A 99 -14.44 19.31 2.86
CA GLY A 99 -14.76 20.58 3.54
C GLY A 99 -15.46 21.62 2.66
N GLU A 100 -15.26 21.57 1.34
CA GLU A 100 -15.89 22.52 0.40
C GLU A 100 -17.38 22.19 0.18
N GLU A 101 -17.76 20.91 0.21
CA GLU A 101 -19.17 20.49 0.09
C GLU A 101 -20.01 20.86 1.33
N GLU A 102 -19.45 20.76 2.54
CA GLU A 102 -20.15 21.14 3.79
C GLU A 102 -20.36 22.67 3.91
N GLU A 103 -19.37 23.49 3.51
CA GLU A 103 -19.53 24.96 3.52
C GLU A 103 -20.56 25.45 2.49
N GLU A 104 -20.62 24.84 1.29
CA GLU A 104 -21.64 25.17 0.28
C GLU A 104 -23.07 24.77 0.68
N GLU A 105 -23.25 23.67 1.42
CA GLU A 105 -24.56 23.27 1.95
C GLU A 105 -25.04 24.22 3.06
N GLU A 106 -24.16 24.64 3.98
CA GLU A 106 -24.52 25.59 5.05
C GLU A 106 -24.87 26.99 4.52
N GLU A 107 -24.18 27.48 3.48
CA GLU A 107 -24.54 28.77 2.84
C GLU A 107 -25.91 28.70 2.13
N GLN A 108 -26.22 27.58 1.48
CA GLN A 108 -27.52 27.39 0.80
C GLN A 108 -28.69 27.28 1.77
N GLU A 109 -28.52 26.65 2.94
CA GLU A 109 -29.55 26.63 3.98
C GLU A 109 -29.80 28.01 4.57
N GLN A 110 -28.74 28.80 4.81
CA GLN A 110 -28.85 30.15 5.35
C GLN A 110 -29.53 31.13 4.39
N GLU A 111 -29.29 31.01 3.08
CA GLU A 111 -29.99 31.82 2.07
C GLU A 111 -31.49 31.46 2.00
N GLN A 112 -31.84 30.17 2.08
CA GLN A 112 -33.24 29.72 2.06
C GLN A 112 -34.04 30.16 3.29
N GLU A 113 -33.42 30.19 4.48
CA GLU A 113 -34.07 30.71 5.69
C GLU A 113 -34.31 32.22 5.60
N GLN A 114 -33.36 32.98 5.04
CA GLN A 114 -33.50 34.43 4.88
C GLN A 114 -34.56 34.85 3.87
N GLU A 115 -34.83 34.03 2.84
CA GLU A 115 -35.92 34.27 1.89
C GLU A 115 -37.30 33.97 2.48
N GLN A 116 -37.42 32.97 3.37
CA GLN A 116 -38.68 32.62 4.03
C GLN A 116 -39.12 33.63 5.10
N GLU A 117 -38.19 34.38 5.70
CA GLU A 117 -38.52 35.45 6.66
C GLU A 117 -38.96 36.77 5.98
N GLN A 118 -38.84 36.87 4.65
CA GLN A 118 -39.17 38.08 3.87
C GLN A 118 -40.53 38.01 3.12
N GLU A 119 -41.26 36.89 3.21
CA GLU A 119 -42.67 36.74 2.77
C GLU A 119 -43.68 36.92 3.92
#